data_AF-A0A949MD81-F1
#
_entry.id   AF-A0A949MD81-F1
#
_cell.length_a   1.000
_cell.length_b   1.000
_cell.length_c   1.000
_cell.angle_alpha   90.00
_cell.angle_beta   90.00
_cell.angle_gamma   90.00
#
_symmetry.space_group_name_H-M   'P 1'
#
loop_
_entity.id
_entity.type
_entity.pdbx_description
1 polymer ?
#
loop_
_entity_poly.entity_id
_entity_poly.type
_entity_poly.pdbx_seq_one_letter_code
_entity_poly.pdbx_strand_id
1 'polypeptide(L)'
;MKQIKKLGPKVRSRLPSLLMAAAILALNSVSALAQSTTFSSTDLKTGISNSLAVIMMFGFVLGISAVIYGGFAIRRGDVDQGKMSIIGGAIIAAAPAVVYAFYTIFGLNSNSTVGVGNF
;
A
#
# COMPACT_ATOMS: atom_id res chain seq x y z
N MET A 1 13.31 -56.03 36.38
CA MET A 1 13.18 -54.92 37.34
C MET A 1 13.46 -53.60 36.62
N LYS A 2 12.53 -52.64 36.67
CA LYS A 2 12.48 -51.42 35.85
C LYS A 2 13.11 -50.25 36.64
N GLN A 3 14.30 -49.78 36.25
CA GLN A 3 14.98 -48.65 36.89
C GLN A 3 14.56 -47.34 36.19
N ILE A 4 13.57 -46.65 36.76
CA ILE A 4 13.15 -45.31 36.34
C ILE A 4 14.19 -44.31 36.89
N LYS A 5 15.09 -43.82 36.03
CA LYS A 5 16.05 -42.76 36.40
C LYS A 5 15.30 -41.45 36.64
N LYS A 6 15.25 -41.02 37.91
CA LYS A 6 14.69 -39.73 38.33
C LYS A 6 15.55 -38.59 37.78
N LEU A 7 15.01 -37.82 36.82
CA LEU A 7 15.62 -36.57 36.37
C LEU A 7 15.78 -35.62 37.57
N GLY A 8 17.02 -35.16 37.80
CA GLY A 8 17.36 -34.32 38.94
C GLY A 8 16.65 -32.95 38.92
N PRO A 9 16.32 -32.39 40.10
CA PRO A 9 15.53 -31.16 40.24
C PRO A 9 16.19 -29.89 39.69
N LYS A 10 17.53 -29.89 39.50
CA LYS A 10 18.29 -28.71 39.03
C LYS A 10 17.98 -28.32 37.57
N VAL A 11 17.58 -29.27 36.72
CA VAL A 11 17.26 -29.00 35.30
C VAL A 11 15.89 -28.30 35.16
N ARG A 12 14.94 -28.56 36.06
CA ARG A 12 13.61 -27.92 36.05
C ARG A 12 13.66 -26.43 36.43
N SER A 13 14.65 -25.99 37.20
CA SER A 13 14.77 -24.60 37.68
C SER A 13 15.29 -23.62 36.62
N ARG A 14 16.07 -24.09 35.63
CA ARG A 14 16.63 -23.25 34.55
C ARG A 14 15.69 -23.10 33.35
N LEU A 15 14.74 -24.03 33.22
CA LEU A 15 13.70 -24.04 32.19
C LEU A 15 12.81 -22.77 32.21
N PRO A 16 12.29 -22.29 33.36
CA PRO A 16 11.51 -21.06 33.39
C PRO A 16 12.34 -19.81 33.07
N SER A 17 13.62 -19.77 33.45
CA SER A 17 14.49 -18.62 33.11
C SER A 17 14.82 -18.53 31.62
N LEU A 18 14.95 -19.68 30.95
CA LEU A 18 15.17 -19.74 29.49
C LEU A 18 13.90 -19.37 28.72
N LEU A 19 12.75 -19.81 29.22
CA LEU A 19 11.43 -19.47 28.67
C LEU A 19 11.12 -17.98 28.85
N MET A 20 11.50 -17.40 29.99
CA MET A 20 11.36 -15.97 30.26
C MET A 20 12.30 -15.11 29.42
N ALA A 21 13.54 -15.55 29.19
CA ALA A 21 14.46 -14.88 28.27
C ALA A 21 13.97 -14.94 26.81
N ALA A 22 13.45 -16.09 26.37
CA ALA A 22 12.83 -16.24 25.05
C ALA A 22 11.56 -15.39 24.92
N ALA A 23 10.74 -15.30 25.98
CA ALA A 23 9.56 -14.43 26.03
C ALA A 23 9.97 -12.96 25.93
N ILE A 24 10.96 -12.50 26.69
CA ILE A 24 11.46 -11.12 26.60
C ILE A 24 11.98 -10.82 25.18
N LEU A 25 12.70 -11.75 24.56
CA LEU A 25 13.21 -11.59 23.20
C LEU A 25 12.08 -11.59 22.15
N ALA A 26 11.04 -12.40 22.33
CA ALA A 26 9.85 -12.41 21.48
C ALA A 26 9.02 -11.13 21.63
N LEU A 27 8.81 -10.65 22.87
CA LEU A 27 8.11 -9.40 23.16
C LEU A 27 8.90 -8.17 22.67
N ASN A 28 10.23 -8.20 22.73
CA ASN A 28 11.10 -7.15 22.20
C ASN A 28 11.09 -7.14 20.65
N SER A 29 11.05 -8.31 20.00
CA SER A 29 10.89 -8.42 18.54
C SER A 29 9.56 -7.84 18.04
N VAL A 30 8.46 -8.02 18.79
CA VAL A 30 7.16 -7.41 18.49
C VAL A 30 7.20 -5.89 18.64
N SER A 31 7.89 -5.38 19.68
CA SER A 31 8.09 -3.94 19.86
C SER A 31 9.02 -3.34 18.80
N ALA A 32 10.05 -4.06 18.34
CA ALA A 32 10.94 -3.61 17.27
C ALA A 32 10.24 -3.55 15.90
N LEU A 33 9.35 -4.50 15.59
CA LEU A 33 8.48 -4.42 14.42
C LEU A 33 7.44 -3.28 14.55
N ALA A 34 6.90 -3.05 15.75
CA ALA A 34 6.00 -1.94 16.01
C ALA A 34 6.71 -0.57 16.04
N GLN A 35 7.99 -0.50 16.44
CA GLN A 35 8.80 0.71 16.46
C GLN A 35 9.18 1.21 15.06
N SER A 36 8.92 0.42 14.02
CA SER A 36 8.89 0.91 12.63
C SER A 36 7.79 1.95 12.38
N THR A 37 6.88 2.17 13.33
CA THR A 37 5.85 3.22 13.28
C THR A 37 6.28 4.55 13.91
N THR A 38 7.59 4.79 14.09
CA THR A 38 8.09 6.16 14.33
C THR A 38 8.11 6.92 13.01
N PHE A 39 6.94 7.08 12.38
CA PHE A 39 6.82 7.96 11.24
C PHE A 39 6.75 9.39 11.77
N SER A 40 7.79 10.18 11.53
CA SER A 40 7.68 11.64 11.66
C SER A 40 6.49 12.11 10.81
N SER A 41 5.68 13.05 11.29
CA SER A 41 4.53 13.57 10.53
C SER A 41 4.93 14.07 9.14
N THR A 42 6.20 14.48 8.98
CA THR A 42 6.81 14.83 7.70
C THR A 42 6.99 13.64 6.76
N ASP A 43 7.40 12.48 7.29
CA ASP A 43 7.58 11.24 6.52
C ASP A 43 6.23 10.60 6.17
N LEU A 44 5.23 10.69 7.07
CA LEU A 44 3.86 10.30 6.74
C LEU A 44 3.28 11.18 5.64
N LYS A 45 3.42 12.49 5.77
CA LYS A 45 2.89 13.43 4.77
C LYS A 45 3.55 13.23 3.40
N THR A 46 4.86 13.01 3.39
CA THR A 46 5.63 12.71 2.17
C THR A 46 5.27 11.34 1.59
N GLY A 47 5.16 10.32 2.44
CA GLY A 47 4.81 8.95 2.04
C GLY A 47 3.38 8.82 1.52
N ILE A 48 2.41 9.47 2.16
CA ILE A 48 1.00 9.52 1.72
C ILE A 48 0.88 10.27 0.40
N SER A 49 1.58 11.40 0.26
CA SER A 49 1.66 12.12 -1.01
C SER A 49 2.24 11.21 -2.10
N ASN A 50 3.45 10.69 -1.94
CA ASN A 50 4.08 9.87 -2.98
C ASN A 50 3.26 8.62 -3.33
N SER A 51 2.61 7.99 -2.34
CA SER A 51 1.73 6.84 -2.58
C SER A 51 0.47 7.24 -3.38
N LEU A 52 -0.12 8.40 -3.08
CA LEU A 52 -1.27 8.91 -3.81
C LEU A 52 -0.92 9.28 -5.26
N ALA A 53 0.27 9.80 -5.52
CA ALA A 53 0.78 10.03 -6.87
C ALA A 53 0.84 8.73 -7.69
N VAL A 54 1.39 7.68 -7.07
CA VAL A 54 1.51 6.35 -7.69
C VAL A 54 0.14 5.74 -7.98
N ILE A 55 -0.81 5.82 -7.04
CA ILE A 55 -2.18 5.33 -7.26
C ILE A 55 -2.83 6.04 -8.45
N MET A 56 -2.63 7.35 -8.60
CA MET A 56 -3.16 8.11 -9.73
C MET A 56 -2.50 7.73 -11.06
N MET A 57 -1.20 7.44 -11.07
CA MET A 57 -0.52 6.91 -12.26
C MET A 57 -1.07 5.54 -12.68
N PHE A 58 -1.30 4.63 -11.73
CA PHE A 58 -1.97 3.35 -12.01
C PHE A 58 -3.40 3.56 -12.51
N GLY A 59 -4.12 4.53 -11.93
CA GLY A 59 -5.44 4.94 -12.40
C GLY A 59 -5.43 5.34 -13.88
N PHE A 60 -4.46 6.14 -14.32
CA PHE A 60 -4.32 6.51 -15.73
C PHE A 60 -4.12 5.29 -16.64
N VAL A 61 -3.23 4.38 -16.26
CA VAL A 61 -2.97 3.14 -17.03
C VAL A 61 -4.24 2.28 -17.12
N LEU A 62 -4.97 2.11 -16.01
CA LEU A 62 -6.24 1.40 -16.00
C LEU A 62 -7.30 2.11 -16.85
N GLY A 63 -7.35 3.45 -16.81
CA GLY A 63 -8.26 4.26 -17.63
C GLY A 63 -8.04 4.03 -19.13
N ILE A 64 -6.80 4.12 -19.61
CA ILE A 64 -6.46 3.85 -21.02
C ILE A 64 -6.78 2.39 -21.40
N SER A 65 -6.50 1.43 -20.51
CA SER A 65 -6.84 0.03 -20.76
C SER A 65 -8.36 -0.19 -20.94
N ALA A 66 -9.20 0.52 -20.18
CA ALA A 66 -10.65 0.45 -20.29
C ALA A 66 -11.17 1.11 -21.57
N VAL A 67 -10.55 2.19 -22.05
CA VAL A 67 -10.86 2.81 -23.35
C VAL A 67 -10.54 1.84 -24.48
N ILE A 68 -9.37 1.21 -24.44
CA ILE A 68 -8.95 0.22 -25.44
C ILE A 68 -9.90 -1.00 -25.43
N TYR A 69 -10.24 -1.52 -24.25
CA TYR A 69 -11.19 -2.61 -24.09
C TYR A 69 -12.57 -2.25 -24.68
N GLY A 70 -13.05 -1.04 -24.41
CA GLY A 70 -14.31 -0.56 -24.98
C GLY A 70 -14.26 -0.45 -26.51
N GLY A 71 -13.13 -0.05 -27.08
CA GLY A 71 -12.91 -0.06 -28.53
C GLY A 71 -12.97 -1.47 -29.13
N PHE A 72 -12.43 -2.48 -28.45
CA PHE A 72 -12.55 -3.88 -28.87
C PHE A 72 -13.96 -4.45 -28.68
N ALA A 73 -14.70 -4.03 -27.66
CA ALA A 73 -16.10 -4.44 -27.45
C ALA A 73 -17.02 -3.92 -28.57
N ILE A 74 -16.86 -2.65 -28.98
CA ILE A 74 -17.61 -2.07 -30.11
C ILE A 74 -17.34 -2.86 -31.40
N ARG A 75 -16.08 -3.24 -31.65
CA ARG A 75 -15.71 -4.04 -32.83
C ARG A 75 -16.32 -5.45 -32.83
N ARG A 76 -16.73 -5.97 -31.67
CA ARG A 76 -17.35 -7.29 -31.51
C ARG A 76 -18.88 -7.25 -31.57
N GLY A 77 -19.48 -6.07 -31.74
CA GLY A 77 -20.92 -5.89 -31.84
C GLY A 77 -21.60 -5.52 -30.51
N ASP A 78 -20.88 -5.51 -29.39
CA ASP A 78 -21.38 -4.99 -28.11
C ASP A 78 -21.03 -3.50 -27.97
N VAL A 79 -21.84 -2.68 -28.65
CA VAL A 79 -21.62 -1.24 -28.73
C VAL A 79 -21.97 -0.56 -27.41
N ASP A 80 -22.99 -1.05 -26.69
CA ASP A 80 -23.47 -0.42 -25.46
C ASP A 80 -22.51 -0.63 -24.29
N GLN A 81 -21.97 -1.84 -24.13
CA GLN A 81 -20.91 -2.09 -23.14
C GLN A 81 -19.62 -1.36 -23.51
N GLY A 82 -19.28 -1.33 -24.80
CA GLY A 82 -18.09 -0.65 -25.30
C GLY A 82 -18.11 0.87 -25.10
N LYS A 83 -19.23 1.53 -25.40
CA LYS A 83 -19.43 2.98 -25.13
C LYS A 83 -19.29 3.29 -23.65
N MET A 84 -19.91 2.49 -22.78
CA MET A 84 -19.82 2.68 -21.32
C MET A 84 -18.38 2.51 -20.80
N SER A 85 -17.65 1.52 -21.32
CA SER A 85 -16.24 1.31 -20.97
C SER A 85 -15.33 2.46 -21.43
N ILE A 86 -15.57 3.02 -22.63
CA ILE A 86 -14.83 4.18 -23.14
C ILE A 86 -15.10 5.41 -22.27
N ILE A 87 -16.36 5.69 -21.93
CA ILE A 87 -16.72 6.83 -21.09
C ILE A 87 -16.07 6.69 -19.70
N GLY A 88 -16.19 5.52 -19.08
CA GLY A 88 -15.58 5.26 -17.77
C GLY A 88 -14.05 5.37 -17.80
N GLY A 89 -13.41 4.79 -18.81
CA GLY A 89 -11.96 4.86 -18.98
C GLY A 89 -11.44 6.28 -19.23
N ALA A 90 -12.18 7.08 -20.01
CA ALA A 90 -11.83 8.47 -20.30
C ALA A 90 -11.91 9.37 -19.05
N ILE A 91 -12.93 9.18 -18.20
CA ILE A 91 -13.06 9.93 -16.94
C ILE A 91 -11.90 9.63 -16.00
N ILE A 92 -11.55 8.36 -15.84
CA ILE A 92 -10.43 7.95 -14.98
C ILE A 92 -9.11 8.51 -15.51
N ALA A 93 -8.88 8.43 -16.82
CA ALA A 93 -7.66 8.95 -17.45
C ALA A 93 -7.55 10.49 -17.38
N ALA A 94 -8.68 11.20 -17.38
CA ALA A 94 -8.71 12.67 -17.27
C ALA A 94 -8.50 13.18 -15.84
N ALA A 95 -8.74 12.35 -14.82
CA ALA A 95 -8.69 12.77 -13.42
C ALA A 95 -7.36 13.43 -12.99
N PRO A 96 -6.17 12.91 -13.35
CA PRO A 96 -4.90 13.55 -12.97
C PRO A 96 -4.75 14.96 -13.54
N ALA A 97 -5.14 15.17 -14.79
CA ALA A 97 -5.07 16.47 -15.45
C ALA A 97 -6.03 17.49 -14.84
N VAL A 98 -7.24 17.06 -14.49
CA VAL A 98 -8.26 17.90 -13.84
C VAL A 98 -7.80 18.34 -12.44
N VAL A 99 -7.28 17.41 -11.65
CA VAL A 99 -6.80 17.71 -10.30
C VAL A 99 -5.57 18.62 -10.35
N TYR A 100 -4.66 18.43 -11.31
CA TYR A 100 -3.53 19.32 -11.52
C TYR A 100 -3.97 20.76 -11.87
N ALA A 101 -4.96 20.90 -12.76
CA ALA A 101 -5.53 22.20 -13.11
C ALA A 101 -6.13 22.91 -11.88
N PHE A 102 -6.86 22.18 -11.03
CA PHE A 102 -7.39 22.73 -9.78
C PHE A 102 -6.28 23.18 -8.82
N TYR A 103 -5.25 22.36 -8.60
CA TYR A 103 -4.13 22.77 -7.74
C TYR A 103 -3.42 24.04 -8.24
N THR A 104 -3.31 24.19 -9.56
CA THR A 104 -2.73 25.38 -10.20
C THR A 104 -3.61 26.61 -10.01
N ILE A 105 -4.93 26.48 -10.22
CA ILE A 105 -5.89 27.58 -10.05
C ILE A 105 -5.94 28.07 -8.58
N PHE A 106 -5.86 27.15 -7.61
CA PHE A 106 -5.91 27.48 -6.19
C PHE A 106 -4.53 27.86 -5.59
N GLY A 107 -3.48 27.95 -6.40
CA GLY A 107 -2.14 28.38 -5.96
C GLY A 107 -1.42 27.40 -5.03
N LEU A 108 -1.83 26.12 -5.03
CA LEU A 108 -1.31 25.06 -4.16
C LEU A 108 -0.18 24.26 -4.82
N ASN A 109 0.66 24.94 -5.61
CA ASN A 109 1.66 24.34 -6.50
C ASN A 109 2.75 23.55 -5.75
N SER A 110 3.03 23.87 -4.49
CA SER A 110 4.12 23.26 -3.70
C SER A 110 3.78 21.89 -3.08
N ASN A 111 2.56 21.38 -3.24
CA ASN A 111 2.14 20.06 -2.73
C ASN A 111 1.26 19.28 -3.74
N SER A 112 1.37 19.59 -5.04
CA SER A 112 0.57 18.90 -6.06
C SER A 112 1.12 17.50 -6.33
N THR A 113 0.68 16.57 -5.50
CA THR A 113 0.95 15.13 -5.59
C THR A 113 0.54 14.51 -6.94
N VAL A 114 -0.33 15.17 -7.69
CA VAL A 114 -0.83 14.70 -8.99
C VAL A 114 -0.01 15.18 -10.18
N GLY A 115 1.04 15.98 -9.95
CA GLY A 115 2.02 16.30 -10.97
C GLY A 115 2.80 15.03 -11.31
N VAL A 116 2.37 14.29 -12.34
CA VAL A 116 3.30 13.55 -13.21
C VAL A 116 4.40 14.56 -13.52
N GLY A 117 5.59 14.32 -12.97
CA GLY A 117 6.59 15.34 -12.63
C GLY A 117 6.76 16.45 -13.66
N ASN A 118 7.14 17.63 -13.18
CA ASN A 118 7.41 18.81 -13.99
C ASN A 118 8.32 18.47 -15.18
N PHE A 119 7.74 18.23 -16.35
CA PHE A 119 8.46 18.01 -17.61
C PHE A 119 8.85 19.37 -18.19
#